data_AF-A0A1M7QPP3-F1
#
_entry.id   AF-A0A1M7QPP3-F1
#
_cell.length_a   1.000
_cell.length_b   1.000
_cell.length_c   1.000
_cell.angle_alpha   90.00
_cell.angle_beta   90.00
_cell.angle_gamma   90.00
#
_symmetry.space_group_name_H-M   'P 1'
#
loop_
_entity.id
_entity.type
_entity.pdbx_description
1 polymer ?
#
loop_
_entity_poly.entity_id
_entity_poly.type
_entity_poly.pdbx_seq_one_letter_code
_entity_poly.pdbx_strand_id
1 'polypeptide(L)' 'MKHKVNLPDGTIQLINITSAYFKTWHVWKVQFDNGKAVMLFKMGSEWMQRTEDFLDEHVLQAIGNCIDKIIINRNNMAY' A
#
# COMPACT_ATOMS: atom_id res chain seq x y z
N MET A 1 3.57 7.79 -6.07
CA MET A 1 2.97 9.04 -5.55
C MET A 1 3.14 9.05 -4.04
N LYS A 2 3.39 10.22 -3.45
CA LYS A 2 3.54 10.34 -1.99
C LYS A 2 2.17 10.46 -1.34
N HIS A 3 1.88 9.60 -0.38
CA HIS A 3 0.63 9.54 0.38
C HIS A 3 0.93 9.62 1.86
N LYS A 4 0.09 10.35 2.59
CA LYS A 4 0.10 10.37 4.05
C LYS A 4 -0.81 9.26 4.53
N VAL A 5 -0.30 8.36 5.35
CA VAL A 5 -1.09 7.33 6.02
C VAL A 5 -1.01 7.57 7.51
N ASN A 6 -2.20 7.67 8.13
CA ASN A 6 -2.31 7.72 9.57
C ASN A 6 -2.20 6.30 10.10
N LEU A 7 -1.18 6.07 10.92
CA LEU A 7 -1.03 4.81 11.62
C LEU A 7 -1.96 4.78 12.85
N PRO A 8 -2.34 3.58 13.31
CA PRO A 8 -3.15 3.41 14.52
C PRO A 8 -2.50 4.02 15.78
N ASP A 9 -1.17 4.13 15.81
CA ASP A 9 -0.40 4.79 16.86
C ASP A 9 -0.56 6.34 16.86
N GLY A 10 -1.34 6.90 15.94
CA GLY A 10 -1.53 8.35 15.78
C GLY A 10 -0.41 9.03 14.97
N THR A 11 0.66 8.30 14.66
CA THR A 11 1.76 8.79 13.83
C THR A 11 1.35 8.89 12.36
N ILE A 12 1.62 10.02 11.72
CA ILE A 12 1.43 10.20 10.28
C ILE A 12 2.71 9.78 9.57
N GLN A 13 2.66 8.70 8.81
CA GLN A 13 3.78 8.29 7.96
C GLN A 13 3.58 8.70 6.52
N LEU A 14 4.67 9.22 5.94
CA LEU A 14 4.71 9.58 4.53
C LEU A 14 5.27 8.39 3.75
N ILE A 15 4.44 7.84 2.87
CA ILE A 15 4.78 6.67 2.07
C ILE A 15 4.71 7.02 0.59
N ASN A 16 5.62 6.47 -0.20
CA ASN A 16 5.54 6.52 -1.64
C ASN A 16 4.98 5.21 -2.17
N ILE A 17 3.79 5.29 -2.78
CA ILE A 17 3.09 4.14 -3.35
C ILE A 17 3.34 4.13 -4.86
N THR A 18 3.83 3.00 -5.37
CA THR A 18 4.07 2.78 -6.80
C THR A 18 3.57 1.40 -7.21
N SER A 19 2.81 1.32 -8.29
CA SER A 19 2.43 0.04 -8.89
C SER A 19 3.63 -0.59 -9.61
N ALA A 20 3.83 -1.89 -9.42
CA ALA A 20 4.87 -2.67 -10.08
C ALA A 20 4.33 -4.05 -10.45
N TYR A 21 5.04 -4.75 -11.34
CA TYR A 21 4.76 -6.15 -11.62
C TYR A 21 5.90 -7.00 -11.06
N PHE A 22 5.55 -8.00 -10.25
CA PHE A 22 6.49 -9.01 -9.78
C PHE A 22 6.13 -10.35 -10.39
N LYS A 23 6.96 -10.83 -11.32
CA LYS A 23 6.63 -11.92 -12.23
C LYS A 23 5.35 -11.61 -13.01
N THR A 24 4.24 -12.29 -12.69
CA THR A 24 2.91 -12.09 -13.30
C THR A 24 1.94 -11.37 -12.36
N TRP A 25 2.37 -11.04 -11.14
CA TRP A 25 1.50 -10.48 -10.12
C TRP A 25 1.60 -8.96 -10.14
N HIS A 26 0.45 -8.29 -10.19
CA HIS A 26 0.39 -6.86 -9.96
C HIS A 26 0.55 -6.58 -8.46
N VAL A 27 1.61 -5.87 -8.12
CA VAL A 27 1.99 -5.57 -6.75
C VAL A 27 2.12 -4.06 -6.56
N TRP A 28 1.97 -3.62 -5.32
CA TRP A 28 2.12 -2.24 -4.93
C TRP A 28 3.34 -2.11 -4.04
N LYS A 29 4.38 -1.46 -4.55
CA LYS A 29 5.55 -1.11 -3.77
C LYS A 29 5.23 0.11 -2.92
N VAL A 30 5.38 -0.04 -1.62
CA VAL A 30 5.19 1.02 -0.64
C VAL A 30 6.52 1.29 0.02
N GLN A 31 7.08 2.48 -0.23
CA GLN A 31 8.36 2.91 0.31
C GLN A 31 8.14 3.97 1.39
N PHE A 32 8.69 3.74 2.56
CA PHE A 32 8.68 4.64 3.69
C PHE A 32 9.85 5.62 3.62
N ASP A 33 9.73 6.76 4.29
CA ASP A 33 10.75 7.81 4.29
C ASP A 33 12.07 7.36 4.96
N ASN A 34 11.98 6.38 5.87
CA ASN A 34 13.13 5.73 6.52
C ASN A 34 13.92 4.79 5.57
N GLY A 35 13.65 4.82 4.26
CA GLY A 35 14.30 3.99 3.24
C GLY A 35 13.78 2.55 3.17
N LYS A 36 12.92 2.12 4.11
CA LYS A 36 12.33 0.79 4.09
C LYS A 36 11.26 0.71 3.00
N ALA A 37 11.13 -0.45 2.36
CA ALA A 37 10.13 -0.66 1.34
C ALA A 37 9.50 -2.04 1.48
N VAL A 38 8.21 -2.12 1.24
CA VAL A 38 7.43 -3.35 1.26
C VAL A 38 6.67 -3.50 -0.05
N MET A 39 6.36 -4.75 -0.40
CA MET A 39 5.51 -5.07 -1.53
C MET A 39 4.19 -5.61 -0.99
N LEU A 40 3.10 -4.93 -1.34
CA LEU A 40 1.75 -5.36 -1.03
C LEU A 40 1.11 -5.96 -2.28
N PHE A 41 0.28 -6.96 -2.09
CA PHE A 41 -0.57 -7.52 -3.12
C PHE A 41 -1.94 -7.80 -2.53
N LYS A 42 -2.96 -7.77 -3.38
CA LYS A 42 -4.33 -8.05 -2.97
C LYS A 42 -4.66 -9.49 -3.34
N MET A 43 -5.14 -10.27 -2.38
CA MET A 43 -5.61 -11.63 -2.58
C MET A 43 -7.09 -11.69 -2.18
N GLY A 44 -7.98 -11.74 -3.17
CA GLY A 44 -9.41 -11.57 -2.93
C GLY A 44 -9.74 -10.18 -2.38
N SER A 45 -10.31 -10.15 -1.17
CA SER A 45 -10.65 -8.90 -0.47
C SER A 45 -9.56 -8.43 0.50
N GLU A 46 -8.50 -9.22 0.69
CA GLU A 46 -7.50 -8.97 1.72
C GLU A 46 -6.19 -8.44 1.11
N TRP A 47 -5.55 -7.53 1.84
CA TRP A 47 -4.23 -7.03 1.52
C TRP A 47 -3.18 -7.86 2.24
N MET A 48 -2.19 -8.32 1.50
CA MET A 48 -1.08 -9.13 2.00
C MET A 48 0.25 -8.47 1.70
N GLN A 49 1.23 -8.68 2.58
CA GLN A 49 2.62 -8.27 2.37
C GLN A 49 3.47 -9.45 1.92
N ARG A 50 4.41 -9.19 1.00
CA ARG A 50 5.33 -10.21 0.47
C ARG A 50 6.52 -10.48 1.39
N THR A 51 6.84 -9.55 2.28
CA THR A 51 7.93 -9.64 3.25
C THR A 51 7.30 -10.05 4.58
N GLU A 52 7.77 -11.13 5.20
CA GLU A 52 7.22 -11.62 6.49
C GLU A 52 7.25 -10.51 7.54
N ASP A 53 6.06 -10.22 8.09
CA ASP A 53 5.81 -9.43 9.30
C ASP A 53 6.45 -8.04 9.41
N PHE A 54 6.69 -7.36 8.29
CA PHE A 54 7.21 -6.00 8.36
C PHE A 54 6.16 -4.98 8.85
N LEU A 55 4.91 -5.13 8.41
CA LEU A 55 3.79 -4.30 8.80
C LEU A 55 2.86 -5.06 9.74
N ASP A 56 2.46 -4.40 10.83
CA ASP A 56 1.34 -4.81 11.66
C ASP A 56 0.04 -4.86 10.82
N GLU A 57 -0.87 -5.76 11.15
CA GLU A 57 -2.14 -5.95 10.44
C GLU A 57 -2.92 -4.64 10.27
N HIS A 58 -2.97 -3.79 11.30
CA HIS A 58 -3.66 -2.52 11.25
C HIS A 58 -3.01 -1.56 10.24
N VAL A 59 -1.68 -1.56 10.19
CA VAL A 59 -0.91 -0.72 9.26
C VAL A 59 -1.10 -1.22 7.82
N LEU A 60 -1.07 -2.54 7.63
CA LEU A 60 -1.32 -3.19 6.35
C LEU A 60 -2.71 -2.83 5.81
N GLN A 61 -3.74 -2.89 6.66
CA GLN A 61 -5.10 -2.49 6.30
C GLN A 61 -5.23 -1.00 5.99
N ALA A 62 -4.58 -0.12 6.76
CA ALA A 62 -4.60 1.32 6.50
C ALA A 62 -3.95 1.67 5.14
N ILE A 63 -2.82 1.06 4.83
CA ILE A 63 -2.12 1.23 3.55
C ILE A 63 -2.95 0.61 2.41
N GLY A 64 -3.49 -0.58 2.61
CA GLY A 64 -4.37 -1.25 1.65
C GLY A 64 -5.59 -0.41 1.28
N ASN A 65 -6.27 0.15 2.28
CA ASN A 65 -7.38 1.09 2.07
C ASN A 65 -6.96 2.36 1.32
N CYS A 66 -5.74 2.86 1.56
CA CYS A 66 -5.19 3.98 0.80
C CYS A 66 -5.00 3.61 -0.68
N ILE A 67 -4.48 2.42 -0.96
CA ILE A 67 -4.31 1.89 -2.32
C ILE A 67 -5.65 1.68 -3.00
N ASP A 68 -6.64 1.10 -2.32
CA ASP A 68 -7.99 0.92 -2.85
C ASP A 68 -8.62 2.27 -3.25
N LYS A 69 -8.47 3.31 -2.43
CA LYS A 69 -8.89 4.67 -2.79
C LYS A 69 -8.18 5.21 -4.03
N ILE A 70 -6.88 4.94 -4.20
CA ILE A 70 -6.12 5.33 -5.39
C ILE A 70 -6.64 4.60 -6.63
N ILE A 71 -6.92 3.29 -6.52
CA ILE A 71 -7.47 2.48 -7.62
C ILE A 71 -8.85 3.00 -8.03
N ILE A 72 -9.74 3.22 -7.06
CA ILE A 72 -11.10 3.76 -7.30
C ILE A 72 -11.01 5.13 -7.97
N ASN A 73 -10.18 6.03 -7.42
CA ASN A 73 -10.02 7.37 -8.00
C ASN A 73 -9.46 7.33 -9.43
N ARG A 74 -8.53 6.40 -9.70
CA ARG A 74 -7.95 6.22 -11.05
C ARG A 74 -8.98 5.66 -12.03
N ASN A 75 -9.84 4.74 -11.59
CA ASN A 75 -10.93 4.22 -12.42
C ASN A 75 -12.02 5.26 -12.67
N ASN A 76 -12.33 6.11 -11.69
CA ASN A 76 -13.30 7.19 -11.87
C ASN A 76 -12.82 8.32 -12.79
N MET A 77 -11.51 8.48 -12.97
CA MET A 77 -10.93 9.42 -13.95
C MET A 77 -10.86 8.86 -15.37
N ALA A 78 -11.28 7.62 -15.60
CA ALA A 78 -11.25 6.97 -16.92
C ALA A 78 -12.59 7.07 -17.68
N TYR A 79 -13.56 7.83 -17.17
CA TYR A 79 -14.88 8.06 -17.78
C TYR A 79 -15.14 9.55 -18.04
#